data_AF-A0A839UI58-F1
#
_entry.id   AF-A0A839UI58-F1
#
_cell.length_a   1.000
_cell.length_b   1.000
_cell.length_c   1.000
_cell.angle_alpha   90.00
_cell.angle_beta   90.00
_cell.angle_gamma   90.00
#
_symmetry.space_group_name_H-M   'P 1'
#
loop_
_entity.id
_entity.type
_entity.pdbx_description
1 polymer ?
#
loop_
_entity_poly.entity_id
_entity_poly.type
_entity_poly.pdbx_seq_one_letter_code
_entity_poly.pdbx_strand_id
1 'polypeptide(L)'
;MGSKGSKAAKNAEGQIIHPYLDAPHFFTDRWLFARFYFEDGVGVFEYFVQPPKNWSDEDKKRVDHHFNVFELAGRFSKSAGDRAVTILQQVSSLLDYGIDEVQVKEVLIGSALRAFSVVNHWEVAMLHSLLDADLRR
;
A
#
# COMPACT_ATOMS: atom_id res chain seq x y z
N MET A 1 0.21 -44.31 -24.32
CA MET A 1 0.89 -44.22 -23.00
C MET A 1 2.15 -43.38 -23.16
N GLY A 2 2.37 -42.43 -22.25
CA GLY A 2 3.67 -41.78 -22.06
C GLY A 2 3.83 -40.40 -22.70
N SER A 3 3.24 -39.36 -22.09
CA SER A 3 3.84 -38.03 -22.15
C SER A 3 4.21 -37.58 -20.74
N LYS A 4 5.52 -37.55 -20.48
CA LYS A 4 6.14 -36.98 -19.29
C LYS A 4 6.00 -35.47 -19.36
N GLY A 5 5.00 -34.91 -18.67
CA GLY A 5 4.92 -33.49 -18.34
C GLY A 5 5.63 -33.16 -17.04
N SER A 6 6.89 -33.59 -16.87
CA SER A 6 7.72 -33.22 -15.72
C SER A 6 8.30 -31.82 -15.96
N LYS A 7 7.71 -30.79 -15.34
CA LYS A 7 8.37 -29.50 -14.98
C LYS A 7 7.54 -28.52 -14.14
N ALA A 8 6.50 -28.96 -13.42
CA ALA A 8 5.75 -28.10 -12.48
C ALA A 8 6.34 -28.09 -11.06
N ALA A 9 7.67 -27.99 -10.95
CA ALA A 9 8.38 -27.81 -9.70
C ALA A 9 9.42 -26.69 -9.84
N LYS A 10 8.98 -25.55 -10.39
CA LYS A 10 9.74 -24.30 -10.37
C LYS A 10 9.06 -23.38 -9.38
N ASN A 11 9.53 -23.44 -8.13
CA ASN A 11 9.25 -22.56 -6.99
C ASN A 11 7.98 -21.72 -7.13
N ALA A 12 6.84 -22.27 -6.73
CA ALA A 12 5.58 -21.54 -6.69
C ALA A 12 5.67 -20.27 -5.81
N GLU A 13 6.52 -20.31 -4.77
CA GLU A 13 6.90 -19.17 -3.92
C GLU A 13 7.54 -17.99 -4.68
N GLY A 14 8.17 -18.24 -5.83
CA GLY A 14 8.83 -17.23 -6.67
C GLY A 14 7.97 -16.75 -7.84
N GLN A 15 6.68 -17.11 -7.87
CA GLN A 15 5.79 -16.66 -8.93
C GLN A 15 5.15 -15.32 -8.57
N ILE A 16 5.34 -14.35 -9.45
CA ILE A 16 4.61 -13.08 -9.48
C ILE A 16 3.10 -13.35 -9.46
N ILE A 17 2.37 -12.53 -8.70
CA ILE A 17 0.90 -12.56 -8.65
C ILE A 17 0.33 -12.14 -10.02
N HIS A 18 -0.49 -13.01 -10.60
CA HIS A 18 -1.16 -12.81 -11.86
C HIS A 18 -2.62 -12.35 -11.65
N PRO A 19 -3.02 -11.16 -12.13
CA PRO A 19 -4.31 -10.52 -11.84
C PRO A 19 -5.57 -11.36 -12.06
N TYR A 20 -5.53 -12.33 -12.98
CA TYR A 20 -6.69 -13.15 -13.37
C TYR A 20 -6.57 -14.63 -13.04
N LEU A 21 -5.39 -15.10 -12.64
CA LEU A 21 -5.11 -16.54 -12.47
C LEU A 21 -4.91 -16.91 -11.01
N ASP A 22 -4.46 -15.95 -10.19
CA ASP A 22 -4.24 -16.18 -8.78
C ASP A 22 -5.50 -16.00 -7.94
N ALA A 23 -5.42 -16.55 -6.73
CA ALA A 23 -6.53 -16.60 -5.80
C ALA A 23 -7.07 -15.19 -5.47
N PRO A 24 -8.39 -15.02 -5.31
CA PRO A 24 -8.99 -13.72 -5.03
C PRO A 24 -8.43 -12.99 -3.81
N HIS A 25 -7.95 -13.73 -2.80
CA HIS A 25 -7.41 -13.17 -1.56
C HIS A 25 -6.26 -12.17 -1.80
N PHE A 26 -5.45 -12.37 -2.85
CA PHE A 26 -4.38 -11.42 -3.21
C PHE A 26 -4.90 -10.02 -3.57
N PHE A 27 -6.18 -9.91 -3.96
CA PHE A 27 -6.80 -8.67 -4.40
C PHE A 27 -7.87 -8.15 -3.43
N THR A 28 -8.45 -9.03 -2.61
CA THR A 28 -9.49 -8.66 -1.65
C THR A 28 -8.97 -8.42 -0.23
N ASP A 29 -7.91 -9.12 0.17
CA ASP A 29 -7.35 -8.93 1.50
C ASP A 29 -6.20 -7.94 1.44
N ARG A 30 -6.15 -7.04 2.42
CA ARG A 30 -5.10 -6.02 2.49
C ARG A 30 -3.80 -6.64 3.00
N TRP A 31 -2.76 -6.51 2.21
CA TRP A 31 -1.39 -6.90 2.55
C TRP A 31 -0.37 -5.79 2.28
N LEU A 32 -0.72 -4.73 1.53
CA LEU A 32 0.15 -3.58 1.29
C LEU A 32 -0.11 -2.48 2.33
N PHE A 33 0.98 -1.98 2.92
CA PHE A 33 0.95 -0.92 3.92
C PHE A 33 2.03 0.13 3.67
N ALA A 34 1.83 1.30 4.25
CA ALA A 34 2.81 2.37 4.28
C ALA A 34 2.91 2.96 5.69
N ARG A 35 4.07 3.52 6.01
CA ARG A 35 4.29 4.38 7.18
C ARG A 35 4.75 5.74 6.69
N PHE A 36 4.25 6.79 7.33
CA PHE A 36 4.68 8.15 7.09
C PHE A 36 5.48 8.65 8.30
N TYR A 37 6.65 9.23 8.06
CA TYR A 37 7.48 9.85 9.08
C TYR A 37 8.31 10.98 8.48
N PHE A 38 8.91 11.81 9.33
CA PHE A 38 9.85 12.83 8.89
C PHE A 38 11.28 12.32 9.06
N GLU A 39 12.07 12.45 8.01
CA GLU A 39 13.52 12.22 8.00
C GLU A 39 14.17 13.53 7.54
N ASP A 40 15.02 14.13 8.38
CA ASP A 40 15.67 15.43 8.12
C ASP A 40 14.71 16.55 7.69
N GLY A 41 13.49 16.55 8.26
CA GLY A 41 12.45 17.53 7.95
C GLY A 41 11.67 17.29 6.65
N VAL A 42 12.03 16.24 5.91
CA VAL A 42 11.36 15.76 4.70
C VAL A 42 10.38 14.65 5.06
N GLY A 43 9.15 14.73 4.55
CA GLY A 43 8.17 13.66 4.74
C GLY A 43 8.50 12.45 3.86
N VAL A 44 8.66 11.29 4.47
CA VAL A 44 9.03 10.03 3.81
C VAL A 44 7.90 9.03 3.96
N PHE A 45 7.61 8.32 2.86
CA PHE A 45 6.71 7.16 2.86
C PHE A 45 7.51 5.88 2.68
N GLU A 46 7.47 5.02 3.69
CA GLU A 46 8.05 3.68 3.64
C GLU A 46 6.94 2.66 3.38
N TYR A 47 7.04 1.93 2.27
CA TYR A 47 6.09 0.89 1.90
C TYR A 47 6.63 -0.48 2.29
N PHE A 48 5.74 -1.33 2.80
CA PHE A 48 6.06 -2.70 3.19
C PHE A 48 4.84 -3.60 3.01
N VAL A 49 5.08 -4.90 3.03
CA VAL A 49 4.01 -5.90 2.98
C VAL A 49 3.81 -6.54 4.36
N GLN A 50 2.55 -6.78 4.69
CA GLN A 50 2.13 -7.47 5.91
C GLN A 50 0.92 -8.34 5.57
N PRO A 51 1.15 -9.55 5.03
CA PRO A 51 0.06 -10.40 4.59
C PRO A 51 -0.74 -10.93 5.79
N PRO A 52 -2.06 -11.21 5.63
CA PRO A 52 -2.88 -11.77 6.69
C PRO A 52 -2.29 -13.05 7.30
N LYS A 53 -2.38 -13.19 8.63
CA LYS A 53 -1.76 -14.31 9.37
C LYS A 53 -2.26 -15.69 8.92
N ASN A 54 -3.52 -15.75 8.52
CA ASN A 54 -4.23 -16.95 8.06
C ASN A 54 -3.85 -17.41 6.64
N TRP A 55 -3.09 -16.62 5.89
CA TRP A 55 -2.57 -17.05 4.60
C TRP A 55 -1.55 -18.18 4.74
N SER A 56 -1.42 -18.97 3.68
CA SER A 56 -0.38 -19.99 3.58
C SER A 56 1.01 -19.34 3.59
N ASP A 57 2.03 -20.08 4.02
CA ASP A 57 3.42 -19.58 3.99
C ASP A 57 3.90 -19.34 2.54
N GLU A 58 3.37 -20.10 1.59
CA GLU A 58 3.62 -19.91 0.17
C GLU A 58 3.06 -18.57 -0.31
N ASP A 59 1.79 -18.25 -0.05
CA ASP A 59 1.16 -17.02 -0.50
C ASP A 59 1.82 -15.78 0.13
N LYS A 60 2.23 -15.87 1.40
CA LYS A 60 3.02 -14.83 2.08
C LYS A 60 4.32 -14.54 1.32
N LYS A 61 5.10 -15.57 1.02
CA LYS A 61 6.35 -15.43 0.25
C LYS A 61 6.10 -14.88 -1.15
N ARG A 62 4.97 -15.21 -1.78
CA ARG A 62 4.63 -14.71 -3.11
C ARG A 62 4.34 -13.20 -3.13
N VAL A 63 3.60 -12.65 -2.16
CA VAL A 63 3.42 -11.19 -2.06
C VAL A 63 4.74 -10.48 -1.73
N ASP A 64 5.55 -11.03 -0.82
CA ASP A 64 6.90 -10.54 -0.55
C ASP A 64 7.74 -10.51 -1.84
N HIS A 65 7.76 -11.61 -2.58
CA HIS A 65 8.51 -11.72 -3.82
C HIS A 65 7.99 -10.74 -4.89
N HIS A 66 6.67 -10.67 -5.09
CA HIS A 66 6.04 -9.74 -6.02
C HIS A 66 6.41 -8.29 -5.70
N PHE A 67 6.31 -7.89 -4.43
CA PHE A 67 6.65 -6.54 -3.99
C PHE A 67 8.11 -6.19 -4.24
N ASN A 68 9.02 -7.13 -3.96
CA ASN A 68 10.46 -6.92 -4.11
C ASN A 68 10.93 -6.93 -5.58
N VAL A 69 10.46 -7.87 -6.40
CA VAL A 69 10.89 -7.99 -7.81
C VAL A 69 10.47 -6.79 -8.64
N PHE A 70 9.34 -6.18 -8.33
CA PHE A 70 8.91 -4.94 -9.00
C PHE A 70 9.43 -3.67 -8.33
N GLU A 71 10.22 -3.79 -7.27
CA GLU A 71 10.76 -2.67 -6.49
C GLU A 71 9.67 -1.69 -6.07
N LEU A 72 8.51 -2.24 -5.64
CA LEU A 72 7.31 -1.45 -5.41
C LEU A 72 7.52 -0.42 -4.30
N ALA A 73 8.38 -0.70 -3.32
CA ALA A 73 8.71 0.23 -2.24
C ALA A 73 9.12 1.62 -2.77
N GLY A 74 10.17 1.66 -3.61
CA GLY A 74 10.70 2.91 -4.15
C GLY A 74 9.73 3.58 -5.13
N ARG A 75 9.06 2.80 -5.99
CA ARG A 75 8.10 3.31 -6.96
C ARG A 75 6.90 3.97 -6.28
N PHE A 76 6.36 3.31 -5.27
CA PHE A 76 5.21 3.81 -4.52
C PHE A 76 5.59 5.00 -3.64
N SER A 77 6.75 4.96 -2.99
CA SER A 77 7.27 6.10 -2.22
C SER A 77 7.37 7.37 -3.07
N LYS A 78 7.88 7.26 -4.30
CA LYS A 78 7.93 8.38 -5.25
C LYS A 78 6.53 8.91 -5.60
N SER A 79 5.61 8.03 -6.00
CA SER A 79 4.23 8.42 -6.32
C SER A 79 3.51 9.06 -5.12
N ALA A 80 3.76 8.53 -3.92
CA ALA A 80 3.22 9.04 -2.68
C ALA A 80 3.74 10.44 -2.36
N GLY A 81 5.05 10.68 -2.52
CA GLY A 81 5.66 12.00 -2.34
C GLY A 81 4.98 13.06 -3.20
N ASP A 82 4.83 12.80 -4.50
CA ASP A 82 4.18 13.72 -5.44
C ASP A 82 2.73 14.04 -5.04
N ARG A 83 1.97 13.02 -4.61
CA ARG A 83 0.56 13.18 -4.21
C ARG A 83 0.41 13.86 -2.85
N ALA A 84 1.29 13.54 -1.91
CA ALA A 84 1.22 14.01 -0.53
C ALA A 84 1.41 15.52 -0.40
N VAL A 85 2.21 16.14 -1.27
CA VAL A 85 2.40 17.60 -1.27
C VAL A 85 1.05 18.32 -1.32
N THR A 86 0.17 17.94 -2.24
CA THR A 86 -1.15 18.57 -2.40
C THR A 86 -2.04 18.33 -1.18
N ILE A 87 -2.06 17.10 -0.65
CA ILE A 87 -2.90 16.75 0.50
C ILE A 87 -2.43 17.50 1.75
N LEU A 88 -1.13 17.49 2.03
CA LEU A 88 -0.55 18.15 3.20
C LEU A 88 -0.74 19.68 3.16
N GLN A 89 -0.66 20.29 1.97
CA GLN A 89 -0.96 21.72 1.79
C GLN A 89 -2.44 22.03 2.10
N GLN A 90 -3.36 21.18 1.65
CA GLN A 90 -4.79 21.33 1.96
C GLN A 90 -5.07 21.13 3.46
N VAL A 91 -4.45 20.12 4.07
CA VAL A 91 -4.55 19.87 5.52
C VAL A 91 -4.05 21.10 6.28
N SER A 92 -2.83 21.58 6.01
CA SER A 92 -2.26 22.76 6.66
C SER A 92 -3.18 23.97 6.53
N SER A 93 -3.68 24.25 5.32
CA SER A 93 -4.54 25.40 5.08
C SER A 93 -5.83 25.34 5.91
N LEU A 94 -6.48 24.18 5.99
CA LEU A 94 -7.73 24.01 6.75
C LEU A 94 -7.49 24.08 8.26
N LEU A 95 -6.35 23.56 8.74
CA LEU A 95 -5.93 23.70 10.13
C LEU A 95 -5.66 25.17 10.49
N ASP A 96 -5.03 25.93 9.60
CA ASP A 96 -4.79 27.37 9.77
C ASP A 96 -6.09 28.18 9.85
N TYR A 97 -7.16 27.70 9.19
CA TYR A 97 -8.53 28.23 9.34
C TYR A 97 -9.23 27.79 10.64
N GLY A 98 -8.57 27.01 11.49
CA GLY A 98 -9.10 26.55 12.77
C GLY A 98 -10.07 25.37 12.66
N ILE A 99 -10.09 24.66 11.53
CA ILE A 99 -10.88 23.44 11.39
C ILE A 99 -10.19 22.32 12.17
N ASP A 100 -10.98 21.53 12.89
CA ASP A 100 -10.46 20.41 13.67
C ASP A 100 -9.78 19.36 12.78
N GLU A 101 -8.61 18.87 13.20
CA GLU A 101 -7.81 17.91 12.42
C GLU A 101 -8.56 16.62 12.08
N VAL A 102 -9.40 16.11 13.00
CA VAL A 102 -10.19 14.90 12.73
C VAL A 102 -11.17 15.17 11.61
N GLN A 103 -11.81 16.35 11.59
CA GLN A 103 -12.70 16.75 10.50
C GLN A 103 -11.95 16.93 9.18
N VAL A 104 -10.78 17.58 9.21
CA VAL A 104 -9.93 17.77 8.03
C VAL A 104 -9.53 16.42 7.42
N LYS A 105 -9.04 15.49 8.24
CA LYS A 105 -8.66 14.14 7.82
C LYS A 105 -9.85 13.35 7.29
N GLU A 106 -11.00 13.41 7.97
CA GLU A 106 -12.20 12.70 7.51
C GLU A 106 -12.69 13.22 6.15
N VAL A 107 -12.69 14.53 5.94
CA VAL A 107 -13.13 15.16 4.68
C VAL A 107 -12.15 14.90 3.55
N LEU A 108 -10.84 15.08 3.75
CA LEU A 108 -9.86 14.95 2.66
C LEU A 108 -9.41 13.51 2.42
N ILE A 109 -9.09 12.78 3.49
CA ILE A 109 -8.49 11.44 3.43
C ILE A 109 -9.59 10.38 3.49
N GLY A 110 -10.51 10.48 4.45
CA GLY A 110 -11.61 9.53 4.63
C GLY A 110 -12.51 9.43 3.40
N SER A 111 -12.87 10.57 2.80
CA SER A 111 -13.68 10.58 1.57
C SER A 111 -12.94 9.98 0.37
N ALA A 112 -11.64 10.26 0.23
CA ALA A 112 -10.81 9.69 -0.84
C ALA A 112 -10.70 8.17 -0.69
N LEU A 113 -10.46 7.67 0.53
CA LEU A 113 -10.42 6.22 0.80
C LEU A 113 -11.72 5.51 0.40
N ARG A 114 -12.88 6.11 0.68
CA ARG A 114 -14.18 5.54 0.28
C ARG A 114 -14.41 5.47 -1.22
N ALA A 115 -13.67 6.24 -2.02
CA ALA A 115 -13.78 6.21 -3.48
C ALA A 115 -12.99 5.05 -4.13
N PHE A 116 -12.09 4.39 -3.39
CA PHE A 116 -11.30 3.27 -3.91
C PHE A 116 -12.06 1.94 -3.83
N SER A 117 -11.97 1.15 -4.90
CA SER A 117 -12.46 -0.23 -4.95
C SER A 117 -11.36 -1.28 -4.78
N VAL A 118 -10.09 -0.87 -4.69
CA VAL A 118 -8.91 -1.75 -4.63
C VAL A 118 -8.15 -1.50 -3.33
N VAL A 119 -7.93 -2.55 -2.53
CA VAL A 119 -7.36 -2.43 -1.18
C VAL A 119 -5.83 -2.36 -1.14
N ASN A 120 -5.15 -2.91 -2.14
CA ASN A 120 -3.68 -2.95 -2.25
C ASN A 120 -3.15 -1.93 -3.27
N HIS A 121 -3.75 -0.74 -3.32
CA HIS A 121 -3.29 0.39 -4.13
C HIS A 121 -2.32 1.26 -3.33
N TRP A 122 -1.28 1.81 -3.98
CA TRP A 122 -0.26 2.61 -3.30
C TRP A 122 -0.85 3.84 -2.60
N GLU A 123 -1.82 4.51 -3.24
CA GLU A 123 -2.47 5.69 -2.68
C GLU A 123 -3.34 5.33 -1.47
N VAL A 124 -4.00 4.16 -1.47
CA VAL A 124 -4.79 3.68 -0.33
C VAL A 124 -3.88 3.46 0.89
N ALA A 125 -2.74 2.79 0.70
CA ALA A 125 -1.75 2.61 1.76
C ALA A 125 -1.20 3.95 2.28
N MET A 126 -0.89 4.89 1.38
CA MET A 126 -0.46 6.25 1.72
C MET A 126 -1.52 7.00 2.54
N LEU A 127 -2.78 7.02 2.09
CA LEU A 127 -3.87 7.71 2.76
C LEU A 127 -4.11 7.16 4.16
N HIS A 128 -4.08 5.83 4.33
CA HIS A 128 -4.11 5.23 5.67
C HIS A 128 -2.94 5.71 6.55
N SER A 129 -1.71 5.75 6.00
CA SER A 129 -0.56 6.21 6.78
C SER A 129 -0.67 7.68 7.22
N LEU A 130 -1.30 8.53 6.41
CA LEU A 130 -1.55 9.95 6.75
C LEU A 130 -2.70 10.12 7.73
N LEU A 131 -3.70 9.23 7.69
CA LEU A 131 -4.79 9.22 8.65
C LEU A 131 -4.26 8.95 10.07
N ASP A 132 -3.34 7.99 10.18
CA ASP A 132 -2.74 7.54 11.43
C ASP A 132 -1.58 8.45 11.92
N ALA A 133 -0.96 9.22 11.02
CA ALA A 133 0.15 10.11 11.36
C ALA A 133 -0.30 11.33 12.16
N ASP A 134 0.50 11.78 13.13
CA ASP A 134 0.33 13.12 13.70
C ASP A 134 0.84 14.16 12.69
N LEU A 135 -0.07 14.99 12.19
CA LEU A 135 0.23 15.98 11.17
C LEU A 135 0.44 17.39 11.76
N ARG A 136 0.27 17.56 13.07
CA ARG A 136 0.61 18.81 13.75
C ARG A 136 2.11 18.84 14.01
N ARG A 137 2.77 19.89 13.51
CA ARG A 137 4.13 20.23 13.93
C ARG A 137 4.10 21.01 15.23
#